data_AF-A0A497Q902-F1
#
_entry.id   AF-A0A497Q902-F1
#
_cell.length_a   1.000
_cell.length_b   1.000
_cell.length_c   1.000
_cell.angle_alpha   90.00
_cell.angle_beta   90.00
_cell.angle_gamma   90.00
#
_symmetry.space_group_name_H-M   'P 1'
#
loop_
_entity.id
_entity.type
_entity.pdbx_description
1 polymer ?
#
loop_
_entity_poly.entity_id
_entity_poly.type
_entity_poly.pdbx_seq_one_letter_code
_entity_poly.pdbx_strand_id
1 'polypeptide(L)' 'MARTLLREAFESVASHICNLSSITEIVEQIDRKTDSVDDVIEELESLLEGAEATFRTDIRILINECRHLRSRKKAR' A
#
# COMPACT_ATOMS: atom_id res chain seq x y z
N MET A 1 -2.57 7.95 -12.07
CA MET A 1 -3.53 8.18 -10.96
C MET A 1 -3.21 7.30 -9.77
N ALA A 2 -2.95 5.99 -9.95
CA ALA A 2 -2.59 5.07 -8.87
C ALA A 2 -1.24 5.38 -8.19
N ARG A 3 -0.21 5.72 -8.97
CA ARG A 3 1.14 6.03 -8.45
C ARG A 3 1.15 7.08 -7.33
N THR A 4 0.40 8.15 -7.54
CA THR A 4 0.31 9.24 -6.56
C THR A 4 -0.42 8.78 -5.30
N LEU A 5 -1.42 7.90 -5.44
CA LEU A 5 -2.20 7.42 -4.31
C LEU A 5 -1.42 6.45 -3.43
N LEU A 6 -0.68 5.50 -4.01
CA LEU A 6 0.12 4.56 -3.23
C LEU A 6 1.21 5.28 -2.42
N ARG A 7 1.89 6.26 -3.03
CA ARG A 7 2.88 7.10 -2.31
C ARG A 7 2.24 7.94 -1.21
N GLU A 8 1.11 8.59 -1.50
CA GLU A 8 0.35 9.36 -0.50
C GLU A 8 -0.11 8.48 0.67
N ALA A 9 -0.58 7.26 0.39
CA ALA A 9 -0.95 6.28 1.41
C ALA A 9 0.26 5.88 2.27
N PHE A 10 1.38 5.56 1.63
CA PHE A 10 2.60 5.17 2.33
C PHE A 10 3.13 6.29 3.23
N GLU A 11 3.20 7.53 2.73
CA GLU A 11 3.63 8.69 3.51
C GLU A 11 2.71 8.95 4.72
N SER A 12 1.40 8.75 4.56
CA SER A 12 0.40 8.89 5.63
C SER A 12 0.63 7.89 6.78
N VAL A 13 0.99 6.65 6.46
CA VAL A 13 1.12 5.57 7.45
C VAL A 13 2.56 5.23 7.83
N ALA A 14 3.58 5.86 7.24
CA ALA A 14 4.98 5.49 7.43
C ALA A 14 5.41 5.41 8.90
N SER A 15 4.87 6.29 9.76
CA SER A 15 5.13 6.28 11.21
C SER A 15 4.56 5.08 11.98
N HIS A 16 3.65 4.32 11.35
CA HIS A 16 3.02 3.13 11.89
C HIS A 16 3.61 1.81 11.34
N ILE A 17 4.52 1.90 10.36
CA ILE A 17 5.13 0.75 9.70
C ILE A 17 6.40 0.35 10.44
N CYS A 18 6.50 -0.92 10.83
CA CYS A 18 7.69 -1.45 11.51
C CYS A 18 8.81 -1.78 10.51
N ASN A 19 8.46 -2.36 9.36
CA ASN A 19 9.40 -2.82 8.34
C ASN A 19 9.57 -1.79 7.22
N LEU A 20 9.89 -0.54 7.57
CA LEU A 20 9.85 0.61 6.66
C LEU A 20 10.68 0.41 5.39
N SER A 21 11.90 -0.11 5.49
CA SER A 21 12.77 -0.35 4.32
C SER A 21 12.15 -1.34 3.34
N SER A 22 11.68 -2.49 3.84
CA SER A 22 11.07 -3.52 3.00
C SER A 22 9.76 -3.05 2.36
N ILE A 23 8.94 -2.31 3.10
CA ILE A 23 7.71 -1.73 2.55
C ILE A 23 8.02 -0.65 1.51
N THR A 24 9.08 0.15 1.70
CA THR A 24 9.53 1.13 0.70
C THR A 24 9.88 0.45 -0.63
N GLU A 25 10.65 -0.64 -0.57
CA GLU A 25 11.02 -1.41 -1.77
C GLU A 25 9.78 -1.99 -2.48
N ILE A 26 8.83 -2.53 -1.71
CA ILE A 26 7.55 -3.02 -2.25
C ILE A 26 6.77 -1.91 -2.92
N VAL A 27 6.64 -0.76 -2.27
CA VAL A 27 5.94 0.40 -2.82
C VAL A 27 6.55 0.81 -4.15
N GLU A 28 7.88 0.89 -4.24
CA GLU A 28 8.55 1.22 -5.51
C GLU A 28 8.35 0.16 -6.60
N GLN A 29 8.32 -1.13 -6.24
CA GLN A 29 8.10 -2.20 -7.19
C GLN A 29 6.66 -2.20 -7.73
N ILE A 30 5.68 -2.06 -6.85
CA ILE A 30 4.25 -2.00 -7.22
C ILE A 30 3.99 -0.74 -8.05
N ASP A 31 4.52 0.42 -7.63
CA ASP A 31 4.39 1.71 -8.33
C ASP A 31 4.86 1.65 -9.80
N ARG A 32 5.81 0.76 -10.12
CA ARG A 32 6.32 0.55 -11.48
C ARG A 32 5.47 -0.41 -12.32
N LYS A 33 4.68 -1.29 -11.70
CA LYS A 33 3.95 -2.39 -12.34
C LYS A 33 2.46 -2.14 -12.48
N THR A 34 1.89 -1.30 -11.63
CA THR A 34 0.43 -1.09 -11.54
C THR A 34 0.01 0.26 -12.10
N ASP A 35 -1.11 0.30 -12.81
CA ASP A 35 -1.69 1.54 -13.36
C ASP A 35 -2.95 1.98 -12.61
N SER A 36 -3.61 1.05 -11.89
CA SER A 36 -4.83 1.28 -11.14
C SER A 36 -4.63 1.07 -9.62
N VAL A 37 -5.49 1.70 -8.81
CA VAL A 37 -5.46 1.53 -7.35
C VAL A 37 -5.96 0.13 -6.95
N ASP A 38 -6.80 -0.47 -7.79
CA ASP A 38 -7.31 -1.81 -7.56
C ASP A 38 -6.18 -2.83 -7.75
N ASP A 39 -5.36 -2.67 -8.80
CA ASP A 39 -4.15 -3.49 -9.03
C ASP A 39 -3.16 -3.37 -7.86
N VAL A 40 -2.97 -2.15 -7.33
CA VAL A 40 -2.12 -1.91 -6.14
C VAL A 40 -2.61 -2.73 -4.94
N ILE A 41 -3.93 -2.73 -4.70
CA ILE A 41 -4.51 -3.47 -3.57
C ILE A 41 -4.35 -4.97 -3.77
N GLU A 42 -4.60 -5.48 -4.99
CA GLU A 42 -4.43 -6.90 -5.32
C GLU A 42 -2.99 -7.36 -5.13
N GLU A 43 -2.00 -6.57 -5.61
CA GLU A 43 -0.58 -6.86 -5.41
C GLU A 43 -0.22 -6.87 -3.92
N LEU A 44 -0.68 -5.89 -3.13
CA LEU A 44 -0.44 -5.87 -1.69
C LEU A 44 -1.11 -7.05 -0.97
N GLU A 45 -2.31 -7.47 -1.39
CA GLU A 45 -3.00 -8.63 -0.82
C GLU A 45 -2.25 -9.93 -1.11
N SER A 46 -1.66 -10.07 -2.31
CA SER A 46 -0.84 -11.23 -2.66
C SER A 46 0.38 -11.40 -1.76
N LEU A 47 0.94 -10.30 -1.24
CA LEU A 47 2.10 -10.31 -0.33
C LEU A 47 1.74 -10.77 1.09
N LEU A 48 0.46 -10.88 1.43
CA LEU A 48 0.04 -11.38 2.74
C LEU A 48 0.25 -12.90 2.88
N GLU A 49 0.20 -13.62 1.76
CA GLU A 49 0.46 -15.06 1.72
C GLU A 49 1.93 -15.33 2.07
N GLY A 50 2.17 -16.17 3.07
CA GLY A 50 3.54 -16.51 3.50
C GLY A 50 4.29 -15.43 4.30
N ALA A 51 3.77 -14.20 4.42
CA ALA A 51 4.40 -13.15 5.23
C ALA A 51 4.37 -13.40 6.75
N GLU A 52 5.38 -12.92 7.45
CA GLU A 52 5.42 -12.93 8.93
C GLU A 52 4.40 -11.96 9.54
N ALA A 53 4.06 -12.15 10.82
CA ALA A 53 2.96 -11.43 11.48
C ALA A 53 3.10 -9.90 11.47
N THR A 54 4.30 -9.37 11.74
CA THR A 54 4.57 -7.93 11.72
C THR A 54 4.45 -7.37 10.31
N PHE A 55 4.98 -8.09 9.32
CA PHE A 55 4.93 -7.69 7.92
C PHE A 55 3.50 -7.68 7.37
N ARG A 56 2.70 -8.69 7.73
CA ARG A 56 1.26 -8.71 7.43
C ARG A 56 0.54 -7.51 8.02
N THR A 57 0.91 -7.09 9.22
CA THR A 57 0.29 -5.93 9.87
C THR A 57 0.64 -4.65 9.10
N ASP A 58 1.91 -4.45 8.77
CA ASP A 58 2.37 -3.32 7.97
C ASP A 58 1.66 -3.24 6.60
N ILE A 59 1.56 -4.36 5.89
CA ILE A 59 0.83 -4.43 4.61
C ILE A 59 -0.65 -4.09 4.80
N ARG A 60 -1.31 -4.60 5.85
CA ARG A 60 -2.73 -4.31 6.10
C ARG A 60 -2.98 -2.84 6.42
N ILE A 61 -2.06 -2.19 7.15
CA ILE A 61 -2.11 -0.75 7.39
C ILE A 61 -2.08 0.01 6.05
N LEU A 62 -1.14 -0.35 5.17
CA LEU A 62 -1.01 0.27 3.85
C LEU A 62 -2.25 0.04 2.96
N ILE A 63 -2.77 -1.19 2.89
CA ILE A 63 -4.00 -1.51 2.14
C ILE A 63 -5.18 -0.68 2.64
N ASN A 64 -5.34 -0.57 3.96
CA ASN A 64 -6.44 0.19 4.55
C ASN A 64 -6.37 1.67 4.17
N GLU A 65 -5.17 2.26 4.18
CA GLU A 65 -4.99 3.65 3.78
C GLU A 65 -5.23 3.84 2.27
N CYS A 66 -4.77 2.93 1.41
CA CYS A 66 -5.08 2.94 -0.02
C CYS A 66 -6.60 2.95 -0.27
N ARG A 67 -7.34 2.10 0.45
CA ARG A 67 -8.82 2.05 0.40
C ARG A 67 -9.44 3.36 0.91
N HIS A 68 -8.91 3.92 1.99
CA HIS A 68 -9.38 5.18 2.56
C HIS A 68 -9.23 6.33 1.56
N LEU A 69 -8.03 6.54 1.01
CA LEU A 69 -7.75 7.58 0.02
C LEU A 69 -8.58 7.40 -1.27
N ARG A 70 -8.73 6.16 -1.75
CA ARG A 70 -9.58 5.85 -2.91
C ARG A 70 -11.03 6.30 -2.66
N SER A 71 -11.57 6.00 -1.47
CA SER A 71 -12.94 6.38 -1.11
C SER A 71 -13.10 7.91 -1.04
N ARG A 72 -12.13 8.63 -0.46
CA ARG A 72 -12.17 10.10 -0.38
C ARG A 72 -12.07 10.78 -1.73
N LYS A 73 -11.24 10.26 -2.66
CA LYS A 73 -11.10 10.84 -4.00
C LYS A 73 -12.30 10.55 -4.91
N LYS A 74 -13.04 9.44 -4.69
CA LYS A 74 -14.32 9.18 -5.39
C LYS A 74 -15.48 10.06 -4.92
N ALA A 75 -15.41 10.58 -3.69
CA ALA A 75 -16.46 11.42 -3.10
C ALA A 75 -16.30 12.93 -3.41
N ARG A 76 -15.25 13.32 -4.12
CA ARG A 76 -14.99 14.68 -4.62
C ARG A 76 -15.30 14.75 -6.11
#